data_AF-A0A2E5PIS6-F1
#
_entry.id   AF-A0A2E5PIS6-F1
#
_cell.length_a   1.000
_cell.length_b   1.000
_cell.length_c   1.000
_cell.angle_alpha   90.00
_cell.angle_beta   90.00
_cell.angle_gamma   90.00
#
_symmetry.space_group_name_H-M   'P 1'
#
loop_
_entity.id
_entity.type
_entity.pdbx_description
1 polymer ?
#
loop_
_entity_poly.entity_id
_entity_poly.type
_entity_poly.pdbx_seq_one_letter_code
_entity_poly.pdbx_strand_id
1 'polypeptide(L)'
;MDLSIVVDIAQVISSFAVVVSVAYLAIQMHQNRTMTKLQFGYKLNDRLYRRYFESSHNENFAKFLSRNWREEEFQNHEYWRMTLWIQTCLVDLFDCYDQFKENMIDENHLNMRVHLIKSGIMETKMGVPTWNFWKQGRDKDFIEWFENQVFGGALNMEGGTSSEFDELNMVKKN
;
A
#
# COMPACT_ATOMS: atom_id res chain seq x y z
N MET A 1 -52.29 -41.19 -12.00
CA MET A 1 -50.86 -41.02 -11.65
C MET A 1 -50.81 -40.91 -10.14
N ASP A 2 -50.07 -41.81 -9.49
CA ASP A 2 -50.00 -41.84 -8.02
C ASP A 2 -49.22 -40.62 -7.50
N LEU A 3 -49.66 -40.05 -6.37
CA LEU A 3 -49.08 -38.83 -5.80
C LEU A 3 -47.63 -39.06 -5.36
N SER A 4 -47.30 -40.28 -4.96
CA SER A 4 -45.94 -40.75 -4.63
C SER A 4 -44.94 -40.52 -5.77
N ILE A 5 -45.30 -40.94 -6.99
CA ILE A 5 -44.46 -40.82 -8.19
C ILE A 5 -44.19 -39.34 -8.52
N VAL A 6 -45.16 -38.46 -8.30
CA VAL A 6 -44.99 -37.01 -8.55
C VAL A 6 -44.01 -36.41 -7.54
N VAL A 7 -44.10 -36.81 -6.27
CA VAL A 7 -43.19 -36.35 -5.21
C VAL A 7 -41.77 -36.83 -5.47
N ASP A 8 -41.59 -38.09 -5.86
CA ASP A 8 -40.28 -38.67 -6.17
C ASP A 8 -39.60 -37.94 -7.34
N ILE A 9 -40.35 -37.66 -8.42
CA ILE A 9 -39.85 -36.89 -9.56
C ILE A 9 -39.46 -35.47 -9.14
N ALA A 10 -40.29 -34.79 -8.35
CA ALA A 10 -40.00 -33.44 -7.86
C ALA A 10 -38.74 -33.42 -6.98
N GLN A 11 -38.52 -34.45 -6.16
CA GLN A 11 -37.35 -34.57 -5.30
C GLN A 11 -36.07 -34.82 -6.11
N VAL A 12 -36.14 -35.62 -7.17
CA VAL A 12 -35.01 -35.81 -8.11
C VAL A 12 -34.65 -34.50 -8.81
N ILE A 13 -35.65 -33.77 -9.32
CA ILE A 13 -35.43 -32.47 -9.96
C ILE A 13 -34.85 -31.46 -8.97
N SER A 14 -35.38 -31.40 -7.75
CA SER A 14 -34.90 -30.51 -6.70
C SER A 14 -33.44 -30.82 -6.34
N SER A 15 -33.10 -32.10 -6.15
CA SER A 15 -31.74 -32.53 -5.85
C SER A 15 -30.77 -32.16 -6.97
N PHE A 16 -31.18 -32.32 -8.23
CA PHE A 16 -30.40 -31.88 -9.38
C PHE A 16 -30.21 -30.35 -9.41
N ALA A 17 -31.27 -29.59 -9.15
CA ALA A 17 -31.22 -28.12 -9.09
C ALA A 17 -30.27 -27.62 -7.99
N VAL A 18 -30.21 -28.30 -6.84
CA VAL A 18 -29.25 -27.99 -5.77
C VAL A 18 -27.81 -28.22 -6.24
N VAL A 19 -27.52 -29.35 -6.89
CA VAL A 19 -26.18 -29.64 -7.41
C VAL A 19 -25.74 -28.59 -8.43
N VAL A 20 -26.62 -28.23 -9.38
CA VAL A 20 -26.35 -27.18 -10.38
C VAL A 20 -26.12 -25.82 -9.71
N SER A 21 -26.90 -25.50 -8.68
CA SER A 21 -26.77 -24.24 -7.94
C SER A 21 -25.44 -24.15 -7.18
N VAL A 22 -24.98 -25.25 -6.55
CA VAL A 22 -23.67 -25.30 -5.90
C VAL A 22 -22.54 -25.13 -6.91
N ALA A 23 -22.64 -25.77 -8.08
CA ALA A 23 -21.65 -25.61 -9.15
C ALA A 23 -21.59 -24.15 -9.65
N TYR A 24 -22.75 -23.53 -9.85
CA TYR A 24 -22.84 -22.11 -10.25
C TYR A 24 -22.22 -21.19 -9.21
N LEU A 25 -22.54 -21.37 -7.92
CA LEU A 25 -21.96 -20.59 -6.82
C LEU A 25 -20.44 -20.72 -6.77
N ALA A 26 -19.90 -21.92 -6.97
CA ALA A 26 -18.45 -22.14 -7.02
C ALA A 26 -17.78 -21.34 -8.15
N ILE A 27 -18.38 -21.35 -9.35
CA ILE A 27 -17.91 -20.56 -10.50
C ILE A 27 -17.99 -19.07 -10.17
N GLN A 28 -19.11 -18.60 -9.61
CA GLN A 28 -19.32 -17.21 -9.24
C GLN A 28 -18.31 -16.74 -8.19
N MET A 29 -18.02 -17.56 -7.16
CA MET A 29 -17.01 -17.26 -6.15
C MET A 29 -15.62 -17.12 -6.78
N HIS A 30 -15.27 -17.96 -7.74
CA HIS A 30 -14.01 -17.86 -8.47
C HIS A 30 -13.92 -16.56 -9.28
N GLN A 31 -14.96 -16.25 -10.05
CA GLN A 31 -15.03 -15.01 -10.84
C GLN A 31 -14.97 -13.75 -9.95
N ASN A 32 -15.68 -13.75 -8.83
CA ASN A 32 -15.68 -12.66 -7.87
C ASN A 32 -14.29 -12.42 -7.29
N ARG A 33 -13.56 -13.48 -6.91
CA ARG A 33 -12.17 -13.36 -6.44
C ARG A 33 -11.28 -12.70 -7.49
N THR A 34 -11.36 -13.14 -8.74
CA THR A 34 -10.58 -12.56 -9.84
C THR A 34 -10.93 -11.09 -10.06
N MET A 35 -12.21 -10.75 -10.09
CA MET A 35 -12.67 -9.36 -10.20
C MET A 35 -12.15 -8.49 -9.07
N THR A 36 -12.21 -8.98 -7.83
CA THR A 36 -11.71 -8.26 -6.66
C THR A 36 -10.21 -7.99 -6.77
N LYS A 37 -9.39 -8.98 -7.16
CA LYS A 37 -7.95 -8.77 -7.39
C LYS A 37 -7.67 -7.69 -8.44
N LEU A 38 -8.37 -7.74 -9.58
CA LEU A 38 -8.25 -6.74 -10.64
C LEU A 38 -8.64 -5.34 -10.16
N GLN A 39 -9.71 -5.22 -9.37
CA GLN A 39 -10.15 -3.94 -8.82
C GLN A 39 -9.12 -3.34 -7.85
N PHE A 40 -8.46 -4.14 -7.02
CA PHE A 40 -7.41 -3.67 -6.13
C PHE A 40 -6.18 -3.19 -6.90
N GLY A 41 -5.67 -4.02 -7.82
CA GLY A 41 -4.54 -3.65 -8.67
C GLY A 41 -4.82 -2.38 -9.48
N TYR A 42 -6.04 -2.25 -10.02
CA TYR A 42 -6.47 -1.04 -10.73
C TYR A 42 -6.50 0.20 -9.81
N LYS A 43 -7.10 0.11 -8.62
CA LYS A 43 -7.18 1.25 -7.68
C LYS A 43 -5.80 1.71 -7.21
N LEU A 44 -4.86 0.78 -6.98
CA LEU A 44 -3.49 1.12 -6.62
C LEU A 44 -2.78 1.86 -7.77
N ASN A 45 -2.98 1.43 -9.01
CA ASN A 45 -2.41 2.08 -10.17
C ASN A 45 -3.05 3.44 -10.45
N ASP A 46 -4.37 3.56 -10.32
CA ASP A 46 -5.10 4.83 -10.51
C ASP A 46 -4.58 5.92 -9.56
N ARG A 47 -4.44 5.60 -8.27
CA ARG A 47 -3.83 6.51 -7.29
C ARG A 47 -2.41 6.93 -7.67
N LEU A 48 -1.60 5.97 -8.13
CA LEU A 48 -0.22 6.22 -8.54
C LEU A 48 -0.17 7.16 -9.76
N TYR A 49 -0.96 6.88 -10.79
CA TYR A 49 -1.05 7.72 -11.99
C TYR A 49 -1.57 9.11 -11.67
N ARG A 50 -2.59 9.23 -10.83
CA ARG A 50 -3.10 10.54 -10.39
C ARG A 50 -2.02 11.34 -9.69
N ARG A 51 -1.27 10.73 -8.77
CA ARG A 51 -0.14 11.39 -8.08
C ARG A 51 0.91 11.88 -9.06
N TYR A 52 1.31 11.07 -10.04
CA TYR A 52 2.30 11.47 -11.05
C TYR A 52 1.79 12.60 -11.94
N PHE A 53 0.53 12.52 -12.36
CA PHE A 53 -0.11 13.53 -13.19
C PHE A 53 -0.25 14.87 -12.46
N GLU A 54 -0.73 14.85 -11.20
CA GLU A 54 -0.85 16.05 -10.38
C GLU A 54 0.53 16.66 -10.07
N SER A 55 1.53 15.81 -9.80
CA SER A 55 2.89 16.27 -9.52
C SER A 55 3.56 16.92 -10.74
N SER A 56 3.29 16.40 -11.94
CA SER A 56 3.84 16.96 -13.18
C SER A 56 3.14 18.25 -13.62
N HIS A 57 1.85 18.43 -13.29
CA HIS A 57 1.11 19.65 -13.61
C HIS A 57 1.38 20.80 -12.64
N ASN A 58 1.82 20.51 -11.42
CA ASN A 58 2.17 21.54 -10.44
C ASN A 58 3.64 21.94 -10.60
N GLU A 59 3.90 23.00 -11.34
CA GLU A 59 5.26 23.48 -11.64
C GLU A 59 6.10 23.72 -10.37
N ASN A 60 5.53 24.34 -9.32
CA ASN A 60 6.24 24.60 -8.07
C ASN A 60 6.58 23.32 -7.31
N PHE A 61 5.75 22.29 -7.43
CA PHE A 61 6.03 20.99 -6.83
C PHE A 61 7.04 20.20 -7.66
N ALA A 62 6.92 20.20 -8.98
CA ALA A 62 7.90 19.59 -9.87
C ALA A 62 9.31 20.18 -9.68
N LYS A 63 9.42 21.52 -9.60
CA LYS A 63 10.68 22.21 -9.26
C LYS A 63 11.22 21.74 -7.92
N PHE A 64 10.38 21.66 -6.90
CA PHE A 64 10.76 21.18 -5.58
C PHE A 64 11.25 19.72 -5.59
N LEU A 65 10.53 18.81 -6.27
CA LEU A 65 10.93 17.40 -6.43
C LEU A 65 12.24 17.22 -7.21
N SER A 66 12.61 18.18 -8.07
CA SER A 66 13.84 18.12 -8.87
C SER A 66 15.11 18.59 -8.13
N ARG A 67 14.98 19.19 -6.94
CA ARG A 67 16.13 19.67 -6.14
C ARG A 67 16.92 18.51 -5.53
N ASN A 68 18.19 18.73 -5.21
CA ASN A 68 19.00 17.73 -4.51
C ASN A 68 18.70 17.76 -3.00
N TRP A 69 17.73 16.93 -2.58
CA TRP A 69 17.28 16.86 -1.19
C TRP A 69 18.32 16.35 -0.18
N ARG A 70 19.48 15.89 -0.66
CA ARG A 70 20.57 15.38 0.21
C ARG A 70 21.61 16.45 0.52
N GLU A 71 21.87 17.34 -0.42
CA GLU A 71 23.00 18.27 -0.34
C GLU A 71 22.55 19.72 -0.12
N GLU A 72 21.34 20.06 -0.55
CA GLU A 72 20.83 21.42 -0.40
C GLU A 72 20.22 21.64 1.00
N GLU A 73 20.33 22.87 1.50
CA GLU A 73 19.58 23.31 2.66
C GLU A 73 18.22 23.88 2.23
N PHE A 74 17.21 23.61 3.05
CA PHE A 74 15.82 23.95 2.78
C PHE A 74 15.22 24.72 3.93
N GLN A 75 14.14 25.47 3.66
CA GLN A 75 13.36 26.10 4.71
C GLN A 75 12.50 25.07 5.45
N ASN A 76 12.10 25.35 6.70
CA ASN A 76 11.30 24.41 7.50
C ASN A 76 10.02 23.94 6.79
N HIS A 77 9.34 24.82 6.05
CA HIS A 77 8.14 24.44 5.28
C HIS A 77 8.47 23.52 4.09
N GLU A 78 9.66 23.62 3.51
CA GLU A 78 10.12 22.73 2.46
C GLU A 78 10.49 21.36 3.01
N TYR A 79 11.17 21.28 4.16
CA TYR A 79 11.39 20.02 4.87
C TYR A 79 10.05 19.35 5.26
N TRP A 80 9.06 20.13 5.66
CA TRP A 80 7.71 19.61 5.87
C TRP A 80 7.08 19.05 4.59
N ARG A 81 7.23 19.75 3.45
CA ARG A 81 6.78 19.24 2.14
C ARG A 81 7.51 17.96 1.73
N MET A 82 8.81 17.81 2.03
CA MET A 82 9.54 16.56 1.81
C MET A 82 8.92 15.43 2.63
N THR A 83 8.68 15.69 3.91
CA THR A 83 8.07 14.73 4.84
C THR A 83 6.71 14.25 4.31
N LEU A 84 5.84 15.16 3.88
CA LEU A 84 4.54 14.82 3.32
C LEU A 84 4.65 13.96 2.05
N TRP A 85 5.65 14.23 1.20
CA TRP A 85 5.92 13.42 0.02
C TRP A 85 6.41 12.02 0.39
N ILE A 86 7.40 11.92 1.28
CA ILE A 86 7.94 10.65 1.79
C ILE A 86 6.81 9.81 2.40
N GLN A 87 5.99 10.43 3.25
CA GLN A 87 4.82 9.81 3.86
C GLN A 87 3.82 9.29 2.81
N THR A 88 3.58 10.04 1.75
CA THR A 88 2.70 9.60 0.65
C THR A 88 3.25 8.35 -0.03
N CYS A 89 4.56 8.29 -0.27
CA CYS A 89 5.20 7.11 -0.85
C CYS A 89 5.19 5.91 0.12
N LEU A 90 5.41 6.14 1.42
CA LEU A 90 5.39 5.10 2.45
C LEU A 90 4.00 4.51 2.63
N VAL A 91 2.96 5.32 2.78
CA VAL A 91 1.57 4.84 2.94
C VAL A 91 1.13 4.05 1.69
N ASP A 92 1.51 4.49 0.50
CA ASP A 92 1.25 3.75 -0.74
C ASP A 92 1.99 2.41 -0.78
N LEU A 93 3.21 2.34 -0.23
CA LEU A 93 3.95 1.09 -0.08
C LEU A 93 3.32 0.16 0.95
N PHE A 94 2.85 0.70 2.08
CA PHE A 94 2.21 -0.07 3.15
C PHE A 94 0.97 -0.77 2.63
N ASP A 95 0.07 -0.03 1.97
CA ASP A 95 -1.13 -0.57 1.35
C ASP A 95 -0.80 -1.69 0.35
N CYS A 96 0.27 -1.48 -0.43
CA CYS A 96 0.71 -2.43 -1.45
C CYS A 96 1.30 -3.71 -0.82
N TYR A 97 2.09 -3.58 0.24
CA TYR A 97 2.64 -4.72 0.95
C TYR A 97 1.53 -5.56 1.59
N ASP A 98 0.58 -4.91 2.28
CA ASP A 98 -0.53 -5.60 2.94
C ASP A 98 -1.37 -6.36 1.91
N GLN A 99 -1.67 -5.74 0.76
CA GLN A 99 -2.39 -6.40 -0.33
C GLN A 99 -1.60 -7.53 -0.99
N PHE A 100 -0.27 -7.40 -1.08
CA PHE A 100 0.60 -8.48 -1.59
C PHE A 100 0.62 -9.67 -0.64
N LYS A 101 0.75 -9.44 0.69
CA LYS A 101 0.70 -10.47 1.73
C LYS A 101 -0.62 -11.27 1.69
N GLU A 102 -1.71 -10.59 1.38
CA GLU A 102 -3.05 -11.19 1.20
C GLU A 102 -3.27 -11.84 -0.19
N ASN A 103 -2.24 -11.93 -1.05
CA ASN A 103 -2.32 -12.45 -2.43
C ASN A 103 -3.36 -11.72 -3.31
N MET A 104 -3.63 -10.45 -3.02
CA MET A 104 -4.63 -9.64 -3.74
C MET A 104 -4.05 -8.96 -4.98
N ILE A 105 -2.73 -8.77 -5.03
CA ILE A 105 -1.99 -8.13 -6.12
C ILE A 105 -0.70 -8.90 -6.41
N ASP A 106 -0.14 -8.67 -7.60
CA ASP A 106 1.14 -9.26 -8.00
C ASP A 106 2.33 -8.51 -7.38
N GLU A 107 3.43 -9.24 -7.15
CA GLU A 107 4.68 -8.72 -6.57
C GLU A 107 5.25 -7.51 -7.34
N ASN A 108 5.00 -7.43 -8.65
CA ASN A 108 5.45 -6.31 -9.48
C ASN A 108 4.94 -4.96 -8.96
N HIS A 109 3.72 -4.91 -8.39
CA HIS A 109 3.19 -3.68 -7.79
C HIS A 109 4.00 -3.22 -6.58
N LEU A 110 4.50 -4.18 -5.80
CA LEU A 110 5.34 -3.93 -4.62
C LEU A 110 6.74 -3.49 -5.06
N ASN A 111 7.34 -4.23 -6.00
CA ASN A 111 8.70 -3.98 -6.49
C ASN A 111 8.87 -2.57 -7.07
N MET A 112 7.91 -2.08 -7.86
CA MET A 112 7.95 -0.70 -8.38
C MET A 112 7.96 0.36 -7.27
N ARG A 113 7.18 0.16 -6.20
CA ARG A 113 7.09 1.12 -5.07
C ARG A 113 8.35 1.09 -4.21
N VAL A 114 8.87 -0.11 -3.95
CA VAL A 114 10.15 -0.27 -3.25
C VAL A 114 11.28 0.39 -4.04
N HIS A 115 11.30 0.24 -5.37
CA HIS A 115 12.31 0.87 -6.22
C HIS A 115 12.30 2.40 -6.10
N LEU A 116 11.13 3.03 -6.05
CA LEU A 116 11.01 4.47 -5.81
C LEU A 116 11.60 4.87 -4.44
N ILE A 117 11.29 4.14 -3.37
CA ILE A 117 11.83 4.42 -2.03
C ILE A 117 13.36 4.25 -2.01
N LYS A 118 13.87 3.22 -2.69
CA LYS A 118 15.31 2.92 -2.83
C LYS A 118 16.07 3.89 -3.73
N SER A 119 15.40 4.83 -4.40
CA SER A 119 16.06 5.85 -5.24
C SER A 119 16.85 6.91 -4.44
N GLY A 120 16.84 6.83 -3.11
CA GLY A 120 17.56 7.75 -2.22
C GLY A 120 16.66 8.69 -1.42
N ILE A 121 15.33 8.58 -1.56
CA ILE A 121 14.36 9.36 -0.78
C ILE A 121 14.57 9.19 0.73
N MET A 122 14.92 7.97 1.16
CA MET A 122 15.16 7.66 2.57
C MET A 122 16.53 8.10 3.11
N GLU A 123 17.44 8.50 2.22
CA GLU A 123 18.76 9.05 2.56
C GLU A 123 18.73 10.57 2.76
N THR A 124 17.57 11.20 2.57
CA THR A 124 17.39 12.64 2.81
C THR A 124 17.28 12.94 4.29
N LYS A 125 17.46 14.22 4.67
CA LYS A 125 17.33 14.68 6.07
C LYS A 125 16.03 14.22 6.74
N MET A 126 14.94 14.16 5.98
CA MET A 126 13.62 13.77 6.48
C MET A 126 13.28 12.28 6.30
N GLY A 127 14.14 11.50 5.61
CA GLY A 127 13.88 10.09 5.32
C GLY A 127 13.76 9.22 6.56
N VAL A 128 14.87 9.06 7.30
CA VAL A 128 14.94 8.27 8.53
C VAL A 128 13.98 8.77 9.62
N PRO A 129 13.88 10.10 9.89
CA PRO A 129 12.84 10.64 10.76
C PRO A 129 11.45 10.12 10.43
N THR A 130 11.02 10.29 9.17
CA THR A 130 9.68 9.88 8.71
C THR A 130 9.46 8.38 8.89
N TRP A 131 10.48 7.56 8.61
CA TRP A 131 10.40 6.12 8.87
C TRP A 131 10.25 5.78 10.35
N ASN A 132 11.06 6.38 11.24
CA ASN A 132 10.98 6.13 12.67
C ASN A 132 9.62 6.51 13.28
N PHE A 133 8.96 7.52 12.72
CA PHE A 133 7.59 7.85 13.06
C PHE A 133 6.62 6.73 12.63
N TRP A 134 6.67 6.30 11.36
CA TRP A 134 5.73 5.34 10.81
C TRP A 134 5.91 3.90 11.29
N LYS A 135 7.16 3.47 11.54
CA LYS A 135 7.45 2.09 11.92
C LYS A 135 6.77 1.65 13.21
N GLN A 136 6.44 2.59 14.09
CA GLN A 136 5.71 2.33 15.34
C GLN A 136 4.31 1.72 15.11
N GLY A 137 3.69 2.02 13.97
CA GLY A 137 2.36 1.51 13.62
C GLY A 137 2.39 0.27 12.73
N ARG A 138 3.57 -0.34 12.50
CA ARG A 138 3.74 -1.48 11.58
C ARG A 138 4.11 -2.76 12.32
N ASP A 139 3.77 -3.89 11.72
CA ASP A 139 4.13 -5.20 12.24
C ASP A 139 5.62 -5.51 12.04
N LYS A 140 6.14 -6.43 12.85
CA LYS A 140 7.57 -6.78 12.83
C LYS A 140 8.02 -7.32 11.47
N ASP A 141 7.22 -8.17 10.83
CA ASP A 141 7.56 -8.74 9.51
C ASP A 141 7.76 -7.62 8.49
N PHE A 142 6.85 -6.64 8.46
CA PHE A 142 6.98 -5.49 7.57
C PHE A 142 8.21 -4.64 7.90
N ILE A 143 8.45 -4.35 9.17
CA ILE A 143 9.60 -3.53 9.60
C ILE A 143 10.91 -4.18 9.17
N GLU A 144 11.10 -5.46 9.49
CA GLU A 144 12.30 -6.21 9.14
C GLU A 144 12.48 -6.29 7.62
N TRP A 145 11.40 -6.58 6.89
CA TRP A 145 11.44 -6.59 5.43
C TRP A 145 11.82 -5.22 4.86
N PHE A 146 11.16 -4.15 5.30
CA PHE A 146 11.39 -2.80 4.79
C PHE A 146 12.81 -2.33 5.06
N GLU A 147 13.29 -2.49 6.31
CA GLU A 147 14.62 -2.04 6.69
C GLU A 147 15.72 -2.80 5.95
N ASN A 148 15.55 -4.11 5.74
CA ASN A 148 16.45 -4.90 4.90
C ASN A 148 16.42 -4.44 3.43
N GLN A 149 15.24 -4.15 2.88
CA GLN A 149 15.11 -3.72 1.49
C GLN A 149 15.71 -2.34 1.23
N VAL A 150 15.52 -1.41 2.16
CA VAL A 150 15.80 0.02 1.98
C VAL A 150 17.12 0.45 2.57
N PHE A 151 17.49 -0.05 3.75
CA PHE A 151 18.71 0.33 4.47
C PHE A 151 19.77 -0.76 4.46
N GLY A 152 19.47 -1.96 3.96
CA GLY A 152 20.40 -3.08 3.92
C GLY A 152 20.59 -3.79 5.27
N GLY A 153 19.73 -3.50 6.26
CA GLY A 153 19.79 -4.11 7.59
C GLY A 153 18.88 -3.39 8.58
N ALA A 154 18.75 -3.95 9.78
CA ALA A 154 17.95 -3.37 10.85
C ALA A 154 18.52 -2.01 11.30
N LEU A 155 17.64 -1.03 11.49
CA LEU A 155 18.01 0.25 12.07
C LEU A 155 17.93 0.13 13.60
N ASN A 156 19.08 0.29 14.27
CA ASN A 156 19.20 0.26 15.74
C ASN A 156 18.57 1.48 16.45
N MET A 157 17.65 2.20 15.80
CA MET A 157 16.99 3.37 16.36
C MET A 157 15.67 2.96 17.02
N GLU A 158 15.47 3.33 18.29
CA GLU A 158 14.17 3.19 18.95
C GLU A 158 13.11 4.04 18.23
N GLY A 159 11.88 3.53 18.13
CA GLY A 159 10.78 4.28 17.51
C GLY A 159 10.44 5.55 18.32
N GLY A 160 10.03 6.61 17.64
CA GLY A 160 9.67 7.89 18.26
C GLY A 160 9.58 9.03 17.24
N THR A 161 9.25 10.24 17.70
CA THR A 161 9.56 11.45 16.94
C THR A 161 11.06 11.67 17.03
N SER A 162 11.73 11.87 15.90
CA SER A 162 13.14 12.26 15.92
C SER A 162 13.27 13.74 16.31
N SER A 163 14.46 14.17 16.73
CA SER A 163 14.72 15.58 17.03
C SER A 163 14.39 16.50 15.85
N GLU A 164 14.60 16.03 14.62
CA GLU A 164 14.24 16.76 13.40
C GLU A 164 12.74 17.04 13.30
N PHE A 165 11.89 16.11 13.75
CA PHE A 165 10.44 16.37 13.79
C PHE A 165 10.08 17.38 14.87
N ASP A 166 10.68 17.26 16.04
CA ASP A 166 10.44 18.17 17.16
C ASP A 166 10.85 19.61 16.78
N GLU A 167 11.94 19.79 16.02
CA GLU A 167 12.40 21.07 15.46
C GLU A 167 11.44 21.65 14.40
N LEU A 168 10.72 20.81 13.66
CA LEU A 168 9.78 21.23 12.60
C LEU A 168 8.39 21.63 13.12
N ASN A 169 8.26 21.92 14.41
CA ASN A 169 7.04 22.29 15.15
C ASN A 169 6.15 21.13 15.63
N MET A 170 6.64 19.88 15.64
CA MET A 170 5.91 18.76 16.25
C MET A 170 6.22 18.62 17.75
N VAL A 171 6.47 19.74 18.44
CA VAL A 171 6.71 19.73 19.90
C VAL A 171 5.47 19.17 20.59
N LYS A 172 5.59 18.00 21.22
CA LYS A 172 4.60 17.52 22.18
C LYS A 172 4.47 18.58 23.27
N LYS A 173 3.36 19.34 23.28
CA LYS A 173 2.99 20.10 24.47
C LYS A 173 2.65 19.07 25.55
N ASN A 174 3.48 19.03 26.58
CA ASN A 174 3.23 18.28 27.82
C ASN A 174 1.93 18.71 28.47
#